data_AF-A0A918A430-F1
#
_entry.id   AF-A0A918A430-F1
#
_cell.length_a   1.000
_cell.length_b   1.000
_cell.length_c   1.000
_cell.angle_alpha   90.00
_cell.angle_beta   90.00
_cell.angle_gamma   90.00
#
_symmetry.space_group_name_H-M   'P 1'
#
loop_
_entity.id
_entity.type
_entity.pdbx_description
1 polymer ?
#
loop_
_entity_poly.entity_id
_entity_poly.type
_entity_poly.pdbx_seq_one_letter_code
_entity_poly.pdbx_strand_id
1 'polypeptide(L)' 'MSRSLTVVLDNIDTAAGGVDLNAVLGYPLIDAANNFEGRWSDGRIQLKRQCEEIRKAVDQIRTVMQDTDDKAAASLDNG' A
#
# COMPACT_ATOMS: atom_id res chain seq x y z
N MET A 1 7.95 12.36 4.89
CA MET A 1 7.22 11.13 4.47
C MET A 1 6.53 11.43 3.15
N SER A 2 6.70 10.59 2.13
CA SER A 2 6.25 10.86 0.76
C SER A 2 4.71 10.92 0.68
N ARG A 3 4.17 12.13 0.52
CA ARG A 3 2.73 12.45 0.42
C ARG A 3 1.99 11.57 -0.59
N SER A 4 2.69 11.15 -1.64
CA SER A 4 2.15 10.31 -2.72
C SER A 4 1.77 8.90 -2.24
N LEU A 5 2.52 8.31 -1.31
CA LEU A 5 2.27 6.95 -0.82
C LEU A 5 1.05 6.91 0.10
N THR A 6 0.88 7.95 0.93
CA THR A 6 -0.32 8.15 1.75
C THR A 6 -1.56 8.32 0.89
N VAL A 7 -1.50 9.16 -0.15
CA VAL A 7 -2.63 9.37 -1.07
C VAL A 7 -3.05 8.07 -1.77
N VAL A 8 -2.09 7.25 -2.21
CA VAL A 8 -2.40 5.95 -2.82
C VAL A 8 -3.06 5.01 -1.81
N LEU A 9 -2.50 4.89 -0.61
CA LEU A 9 -3.05 4.04 0.46
C LEU A 9 -4.47 4.45 0.88
N ASP A 10 -4.74 5.75 0.94
CA ASP A 10 -6.04 6.29 1.36
C ASP A 10 -7.15 6.06 0.32
N ASN A 11 -6.79 5.86 -0.95
CA ASN A 11 -7.75 5.78 -2.06
C ASN A 11 -7.82 4.40 -2.72
N ILE A 12 -6.95 3.45 -2.36
CA ILE A 12 -6.91 2.11 -2.97
C ILE A 12 -8.19 1.31 -2.71
N ASP A 13 -8.87 1.57 -1.59
CA ASP A 13 -10.12 0.92 -1.18
C ASP A 13 -11.38 1.53 -1.82
N THR A 14 -11.25 2.55 -2.68
CA THR A 14 -12.39 3.14 -3.40
C THR A 14 -12.88 2.12 -4.43
N ALA A 15 -13.81 1.25 -4.05
CA ALA A 15 -14.50 0.34 -4.97
C ALA A 15 -15.29 1.13 -6.01
N ALA A 16 -15.37 0.60 -7.23
CA ALA A 16 -16.31 1.09 -8.23
C ALA A 16 -17.71 0.97 -7.61
N GLY A 17 -18.35 2.12 -7.36
CA GLY A 17 -19.54 2.19 -6.53
C GLY A 17 -20.65 1.28 -7.05
N GLY A 18 -21.04 0.29 -6.24
CA GLY A 18 -22.40 -0.28 -6.19
C GLY A 18 -23.04 -0.75 -7.50
N VAL A 19 -22.28 -1.00 -8.56
CA VAL A 19 -22.87 -1.47 -9.83
C VAL A 19 -23.25 -2.94 -9.66
N ASP A 20 -24.55 -3.22 -9.70
CA ASP A 20 -25.07 -4.58 -9.80
C ASP A 20 -24.81 -5.13 -11.20
N LEU A 21 -23.63 -5.72 -11.38
CA LEU A 21 -23.18 -6.32 -12.64
C LEU A 21 -24.08 -7.47 -13.10
N ASN A 22 -24.81 -8.12 -12.18
CA ASN A 22 -25.78 -9.15 -12.53
C ASN A 22 -26.99 -8.57 -13.27
N ALA A 23 -27.46 -7.39 -12.87
CA ALA A 23 -28.57 -6.70 -13.52
C ALA A 23 -28.18 -6.08 -14.88
N VAL A 24 -26.90 -5.77 -15.09
CA VAL A 24 -26.44 -4.99 -16.26
C VAL A 24 -25.88 -5.84 -17.39
N LEU A 25 -25.12 -6.91 -17.10
CA LEU A 25 -24.33 -7.60 -18.12
C LEU A 25 -24.92 -8.93 -18.61
N GLY A 26 -25.71 -9.62 -17.78
CA GLY A 26 -26.25 -10.95 -18.10
C GLY A 26 -25.18 -12.03 -18.37
N TYR A 27 -25.63 -13.25 -18.63
CA TYR A 27 -24.73 -14.35 -19.01
C TYR A 27 -24.29 -14.18 -20.47
N PRO A 28 -23.02 -14.42 -20.85
CA PRO A 28 -21.88 -14.96 -20.07
C PRO A 28 -20.94 -13.90 -19.48
N LEU A 29 -21.23 -12.61 -19.67
CA LEU A 29 -20.34 -11.51 -19.28
C LEU A 29 -20.21 -11.34 -17.76
N ILE A 30 -21.18 -11.84 -16.99
CA ILE A 30 -21.13 -11.93 -15.53
C ILE A 30 -19.90 -12.72 -15.05
N ASP A 31 -19.55 -13.82 -15.70
CA ASP A 31 -18.44 -14.67 -15.24
C ASP A 31 -17.09 -13.96 -15.47
N ALA A 32 -16.94 -13.26 -16.60
CA ALA A 32 -15.78 -12.42 -16.87
C ALA A 32 -15.69 -11.23 -15.90
N ALA A 33 -16.82 -10.61 -15.56
CA ALA A 33 -16.89 -9.48 -14.64
C ALA A 33 -16.58 -9.89 -13.18
N ASN A 34 -17.08 -11.04 -12.73
CA ASN A 34 -16.76 -11.59 -11.40
C ASN A 34 -15.29 -11.96 -11.28
N ASN A 35 -14.72 -12.59 -12.31
CA ASN A 35 -13.29 -12.88 -12.35
C ASN A 35 -12.44 -11.59 -12.39
N PHE A 36 -12.90 -10.55 -13.07
CA PHE A 36 -12.25 -9.25 -13.05
C PHE A 36 -12.28 -8.60 -11.66
N GLU A 37 -13.45 -8.53 -11.02
CA GLU A 37 -13.59 -7.91 -9.70
C GLU A 37 -12.81 -8.66 -8.62
N GLY A 38 -12.82 -10.00 -8.65
CA GLY A 38 -12.00 -10.83 -7.77
C GLY A 38 -10.51 -10.56 -7.92
N ARG A 39 -9.99 -10.60 -9.16
CA ARG A 39 -8.57 -10.31 -9.45
C ARG A 39 -8.18 -8.88 -9.11
N TRP A 40 -9.10 -7.93 -9.31
CA TRP A 40 -8.91 -6.53 -8.98
C TRP A 40 -8.86 -6.31 -7.47
N SER A 41 -9.77 -6.94 -6.71
CA SER A 41 -9.76 -6.95 -5.24
C SER A 41 -8.46 -7.53 -4.69
N ASP A 42 -8.05 -8.69 -5.19
CA ASP A 42 -6.79 -9.34 -4.78
C ASP A 42 -5.57 -8.47 -5.10
N GLY A 43 -5.53 -7.88 -6.30
CA GLY A 43 -4.47 -6.96 -6.71
C GLY A 43 -4.38 -5.72 -5.82
N ARG A 44 -5.53 -5.15 -5.42
CA ARG A 44 -5.60 -4.01 -4.49
C ARG A 44 -5.07 -4.36 -3.11
N ILE A 45 -5.44 -5.53 -2.57
CA ILE A 45 -4.94 -6.02 -1.27
C ILE A 45 -3.41 -6.20 -1.32
N GLN A 46 -2.88 -6.77 -2.41
CA GLN A 46 -1.44 -6.94 -2.58
C GLN A 46 -0.70 -5.62 -2.66
N LEU A 47 -1.20 -4.65 -3.44
CA LEU A 47 -0.60 -3.31 -3.54
C LEU A 47 -0.58 -2.60 -2.19
N LYS A 48 -1.66 -2.71 -1.40
CA LYS A 48 -1.74 -2.12 -0.05
C LYS A 48 -0.68 -2.72 0.87
N ARG A 49 -0.53 -4.05 0.89
CA ARG A 49 0.50 -4.75 1.67
C ARG A 49 1.91 -4.31 1.28
N GLN A 50 2.21 -4.27 -0.02
CA GLN A 50 3.53 -3.84 -0.51
C GLN A 50 3.84 -2.39 -0.11
N CYS A 51 2.85 -1.50 -0.19
CA CYS A 51 3.01 -0.11 0.25
C CYS A 51 3.27 0.01 1.76
N GLU A 52 2.59 -0.80 2.58
CA GLU A 52 2.84 -0.87 4.02
C GLU A 52 4.24 -1.41 4.35
N GLU A 53 4.70 -2.42 3.64
CA GLU A 53 6.05 -2.96 3.77
C GLU A 53 7.12 -1.93 3.40
N ILE A 54 6.94 -1.20 2.29
CA ILE A 54 7.82 -0.10 1.89
C ILE A 54 7.86 0.98 2.98
N ARG A 55 6.70 1.38 3.51
CA ARG A 55 6.64 2.36 4.61
C ARG A 55 7.45 1.89 5.82
N LYS A 56 7.25 0.64 6.24
CA LYS A 56 7.96 0.04 7.38
C LYS A 56 9.47 -0.01 7.15
N ALA A 57 9.91 -0.37 5.95
CA ALA A 57 11.33 -0.40 5.59
C ALA A 57 11.96 1.00 5.66
N VAL A 58 11.26 2.03 5.16
CA VAL A 58 11.71 3.43 5.24
C VAL A 58 11.86 3.88 6.70
N ASP A 59 10.90 3.55 7.57
CA ASP A 59 10.96 3.92 8.98
C ASP A 59 12.10 3.20 9.72
N GLN A 60 12.37 1.94 9.37
CA GLN A 60 13.51 1.18 9.89
C GLN A 60 14.84 1.81 9.46
N ILE A 61 15.01 2.15 8.18
CA ILE A 61 16.21 2.81 7.66
C ILE A 61 16.47 4.12 8.41
N ARG A 62 15.42 4.94 8.57
CA ARG A 62 15.52 6.21 9.30
C ARG A 62 15.98 5.98 10.74
N THR A 63 15.41 4.99 11.42
CA THR A 63 15.76 4.67 12.80
C THR A 63 17.23 4.25 12.92
N VAL A 64 17.71 3.41 12.01
CA VAL A 64 19.11 2.95 11.99
C VAL A 64 20.07 4.09 11.71
N MET A 65 19.74 4.98 10.77
CA MET A 65 20.56 6.17 10.49
C MET A 65 20.66 7.06 11.72
N GLN A 66 19.54 7.32 12.38
CA GLN A 66 19.51 8.17 13.57
C GLN A 66 20.30 7.58 14.74
N ASP A 67 20.17 6.27 15.00
CA ASP A 67 20.98 5.56 16.01
C ASP A 67 22.48 5.57 15.67
N THR A 68 22.82 5.52 14.39
CA THR A 68 24.22 5.63 13.93
C THR A 68 24.78 7.03 14.19
N ASP A 69 24.01 8.07 13.86
CA ASP A 69 24.40 9.46 14.09
C ASP A 69 24.57 9.75 15.59
N ASP A 70 23.63 9.28 16.43
CA ASP A 70 23.69 9.44 17.88
C ASP A 70 24.93 8.75 18.48
N LYS A 71 25.28 7.55 18.01
CA LYS A 71 26.50 6.83 18.41
C LYS A 71 27.76 7.56 17.98
N ALA A 72 27.78 8.11 16.77
CA ALA A 72 28.92 8.89 16.28
C ALA A 72 29.11 10.17 17.12
N ALA A 73 28.03 10.89 17.42
CA ALA A 73 28.08 12.06 18.30
C ALA A 73 28.59 11.70 19.70
N ALA A 74 28.09 10.63 20.30
CA ALA A 74 28.53 10.18 21.63
C ALA A 74 30.01 9.74 21.66
N SER A 75 30.55 9.27 20.53
CA SER A 75 31.97 8.92 20.42
C SER A 75 32.89 10.13 20.33
N LEU A 76 32.39 11.27 19.84
CA LEU A 76 33.13 12.52 19.73
C LEU A 76 33.14 13.29 21.06
N ASP A 77 32.08 13.17 21.88
CA ASP A 77 31.97 13.86 23.18
C ASP A 77 32.78 13.17 24.30
N ASN A 78 33.14 11.89 24.10
CA ASN A 78 33.98 11.11 25.01
C ASN A 78 35.47 11.08 24.61
N GLY A 79 35.87 11.85 23.59
CA GLY A 79 37.24 11.92 23.04
C GLY A 79 38.03 13.13 23.48
#